data_AF-A0A6N9AKK9-F1
#
_entry.id   AF-A0A6N9AKK9-F1
#
_cell.length_a   1.000
_cell.length_b   1.000
_cell.length_c   1.000
_cell.angle_alpha   90.00
_cell.angle_beta   90.00
_cell.angle_gamma   90.00
#
_symmetry.space_group_name_H-M   'P 1'
#
loop_
_entity.id
_entity.type
_entity.pdbx_description
1 polymer ?
#
loop_
_entity_poly.entity_id
_entity_poly.type
_entity_poly.pdbx_seq_one_letter_code
_entity_poly.pdbx_strand_id
1 'polypeptide(L)'
;MRYRLHLAILGLIMTAFVVNDAAAQRGGFGRGGGRGQNNAMMERMRAVSTFPVDRIWHVLSIRMDTTDEQVLQLRPVVKEASSQKAALVEQATKSEDWSWLREQLEANEKQFKENLKGMLSADEFKAFEQLAEEASSLMPDRQGRPRR
;
A
#
# COMPACT_ATOMS: atom_id res chain seq x y z
N MET A 1 -0.85 -34.07 -7.50
CA MET A 1 -2.09 -33.29 -7.32
C MET A 1 -2.15 -32.69 -5.90
N ARG A 2 -1.28 -31.73 -5.54
CA ARG A 2 -1.15 -31.21 -4.16
C ARG A 2 -1.08 -29.67 -4.05
N TYR A 3 -1.53 -28.94 -5.06
CA TYR A 3 -1.44 -27.47 -5.08
C TYR A 3 -2.78 -26.74 -5.25
N ARG A 4 -3.92 -27.44 -5.12
CA ARG A 4 -5.24 -26.82 -5.31
C ARG A 4 -5.91 -26.32 -4.03
N LEU A 5 -5.31 -26.53 -2.85
CA LEU A 5 -5.96 -26.16 -1.58
C LEU A 5 -5.46 -24.83 -0.95
N HIS A 6 -4.32 -24.28 -1.39
CA HIS A 6 -3.75 -23.07 -0.76
C HIS A 6 -4.28 -21.76 -1.33
N LEU A 7 -4.92 -21.77 -2.51
CA LEU A 7 -5.51 -20.58 -3.11
C LEU A 7 -6.85 -20.17 -2.46
N ALA A 8 -7.49 -21.05 -1.69
CA ALA A 8 -8.74 -20.74 -1.00
C ALA A 8 -8.55 -19.97 0.32
N ILE A 9 -7.36 -20.07 0.95
CA ILE A 9 -7.12 -19.49 2.29
C ILE A 9 -6.79 -17.99 2.20
N LEU A 10 -6.20 -17.53 1.09
CA LEU A 10 -5.90 -16.11 0.87
C LEU A 10 -7.15 -15.27 0.55
N GLY A 11 -8.23 -15.87 0.02
CA GLY A 11 -9.49 -15.17 -0.24
C GLY A 11 -10.38 -14.97 1.00
N LEU A 12 -10.19 -15.77 2.06
CA LEU A 12 -11.07 -15.78 3.23
C LEU A 12 -10.67 -14.76 4.30
N ILE A 13 -9.41 -14.28 4.28
CA ILE A 13 -8.95 -13.24 5.21
C ILE A 13 -9.54 -11.86 4.87
N MET A 14 -9.86 -11.61 3.59
CA MET A 14 -10.53 -10.37 3.16
C MET A 14 -12.02 -10.30 3.54
N THR A 15 -12.69 -11.42 3.80
CA THR A 15 -14.13 -11.43 4.15
C THR A 15 -14.37 -11.31 5.66
N ALA A 16 -13.42 -11.73 6.50
CA ALA A 16 -13.57 -11.63 7.96
C ALA A 16 -13.60 -10.18 8.47
N PHE A 17 -12.99 -9.23 7.75
CA PHE A 17 -13.02 -7.81 8.10
C PHE A 17 -14.33 -7.09 7.71
N VAL A 18 -15.20 -7.71 6.90
CA VAL A 18 -16.47 -7.09 6.47
C VAL A 18 -17.67 -7.56 7.31
N VAL A 19 -17.57 -8.73 7.97
CA VAL A 19 -18.72 -9.32 8.68
C VAL A 19 -18.88 -8.81 10.11
N ASN A 20 -17.84 -8.22 10.73
CA ASN A 20 -17.95 -7.76 12.11
C ASN A 20 -18.79 -6.47 12.28
N ASP A 21 -18.98 -5.69 11.20
CA ASP A 21 -19.83 -4.50 11.18
C ASP A 21 -21.25 -4.75 10.61
N ALA A 22 -21.50 -5.92 10.03
CA ALA A 22 -22.77 -6.24 9.36
C ALA A 22 -23.96 -6.38 10.33
N ALA A 23 -23.71 -6.50 11.65
CA ALA A 23 -24.77 -6.53 12.65
C ALA A 23 -25.31 -5.13 13.03
N ALA A 24 -24.63 -4.05 12.65
CA ALA A 24 -25.03 -2.67 13.02
C ALA A 24 -25.88 -1.95 11.95
N GLN A 25 -26.04 -2.52 10.75
CA GLN A 25 -26.71 -1.86 9.61
C GLN A 25 -28.10 -2.40 9.27
N ARG A 26 -28.86 -2.86 10.28
CA ARG A 26 -30.30 -3.11 10.10
C ARG A 26 -31.11 -1.86 10.49
N GLY A 27 -30.95 -0.79 9.72
CA GLY A 27 -31.76 0.41 9.89
C GLY A 27 -31.36 1.56 8.98
N GLY A 28 -32.21 1.87 8.00
CA GLY A 28 -32.29 3.21 7.43
C GLY A 28 -31.77 3.36 6.01
N PHE A 29 -32.67 3.17 5.03
CA PHE A 29 -32.66 3.94 3.81
C PHE A 29 -32.78 5.43 4.19
N GLY A 30 -31.69 6.18 4.13
CA GLY A 30 -31.63 7.54 4.67
C GLY A 30 -30.51 8.37 4.06
N ARG A 31 -30.85 9.06 2.98
CA ARG A 31 -30.12 10.15 2.31
C ARG A 31 -29.65 11.18 3.35
N GLY A 32 -28.33 11.37 3.55
CA GLY A 32 -27.82 12.57 4.25
C GLY A 32 -26.67 12.46 5.26
N GLY A 33 -25.95 11.33 5.40
CA GLY A 33 -24.87 11.19 6.40
C GLY A 33 -23.44 11.02 5.88
N GLY A 34 -23.22 10.89 4.57
CA GLY A 34 -21.99 10.30 4.02
C GLY A 34 -20.76 11.21 3.87
N ARG A 35 -20.86 12.54 4.03
CA ARG A 35 -19.72 13.43 3.71
C ARG A 35 -18.58 13.36 4.72
N GLY A 36 -18.87 13.22 6.02
CA GLY A 36 -17.84 13.15 7.06
C GLY A 36 -17.11 11.79 7.09
N GLN A 37 -17.86 10.70 7.00
CA GLN A 37 -17.31 9.34 6.95
C GLN A 37 -16.47 9.11 5.68
N ASN A 38 -16.92 9.65 4.53
CA ASN A 38 -16.14 9.58 3.30
C ASN A 38 -14.83 10.37 3.40
N ASN A 39 -14.81 11.53 4.09
CA ASN A 39 -13.58 12.32 4.25
C ASN A 39 -12.55 11.59 5.13
N ALA A 40 -12.97 11.05 6.28
CA ALA A 40 -12.08 10.28 7.16
C ALA A 40 -11.57 9.00 6.47
N MET A 41 -12.43 8.30 5.72
CA MET A 41 -12.02 7.13 4.93
C MET A 41 -11.00 7.51 3.84
N MET A 42 -11.22 8.62 3.13
CA MET A 42 -10.28 9.13 2.12
C MET A 42 -8.95 9.53 2.74
N GLU A 43 -8.95 10.12 3.93
CA GLU A 43 -7.73 10.48 4.67
C GLU A 43 -6.92 9.25 5.09
N ARG A 44 -7.59 8.23 5.65
CA ARG A 44 -6.96 6.93 5.96
C ARG A 44 -6.37 6.29 4.71
N MET A 45 -7.12 6.28 3.61
CA MET A 45 -6.66 5.72 2.35
C MET A 45 -5.44 6.48 1.82
N ARG A 46 -5.44 7.82 1.92
CA ARG A 46 -4.29 8.66 1.56
C ARG A 46 -3.07 8.33 2.41
N ALA A 47 -3.22 8.23 3.73
CA ALA A 47 -2.12 7.87 4.63
C ALA A 47 -1.53 6.49 4.28
N VAL A 48 -2.37 5.46 4.11
CA VAL A 48 -1.91 4.11 3.73
C VAL A 48 -1.25 4.09 2.34
N SER A 49 -1.69 4.96 1.43
CA SER A 49 -1.16 5.06 0.07
C SER A 49 0.21 5.74 -0.02
N THR A 50 0.67 6.38 1.06
CA THR A 50 1.95 7.09 1.10
C THR A 50 3.12 6.17 0.74
N PHE A 51 3.16 4.95 1.27
CA PHE A 51 4.18 3.97 0.94
C PHE A 51 3.59 2.77 0.16
N PRO A 52 3.53 2.80 -1.19
CA PRO A 52 2.87 1.77 -1.99
C PRO A 52 3.78 0.56 -2.26
N VAL A 53 4.15 -0.18 -1.21
CA VAL A 53 5.10 -1.32 -1.27
C VAL A 53 4.75 -2.35 -2.35
N ASP A 54 3.47 -2.70 -2.52
CA ASP A 54 3.06 -3.70 -3.54
C ASP A 54 3.32 -3.23 -4.97
N ARG A 55 3.16 -1.93 -5.21
CA ARG A 55 3.42 -1.32 -6.52
C ARG A 55 4.92 -1.26 -6.79
N ILE A 56 5.69 -0.90 -5.77
CA ILE A 56 7.16 -0.92 -5.82
C ILE A 56 7.62 -2.34 -6.16
N TRP A 57 7.07 -3.36 -5.50
CA TRP A 57 7.38 -4.75 -5.81
C TRP A 57 7.06 -5.11 -7.25
N HIS A 58 5.89 -4.69 -7.75
CA HIS A 58 5.51 -4.91 -9.15
C HIS A 58 6.51 -4.25 -10.12
N VAL A 59 6.97 -3.03 -9.85
CA VAL A 59 7.98 -2.36 -10.68
C VAL A 59 9.28 -3.17 -10.68
N LEU A 60 9.79 -3.50 -9.49
CA LEU A 60 11.07 -4.20 -9.32
C LEU A 60 11.07 -5.63 -9.89
N SER A 61 9.96 -6.34 -9.82
CA SER A 61 9.90 -7.77 -10.20
C SER A 61 9.35 -8.04 -11.60
N ILE A 62 8.64 -7.08 -12.20
CA ILE A 62 7.93 -7.29 -13.48
C ILE A 62 8.30 -6.25 -14.53
N ARG A 63 8.42 -4.96 -14.16
CA ARG A 63 8.60 -3.88 -15.15
C ARG A 63 10.07 -3.58 -15.45
N MET A 64 10.95 -3.91 -14.53
CA MET A 64 12.39 -3.79 -14.71
C MET A 64 12.97 -5.08 -15.29
N ASP A 65 14.09 -4.95 -16.00
CA ASP A 65 14.86 -6.09 -16.51
C ASP A 65 15.75 -6.69 -15.40
N THR A 66 15.12 -7.04 -14.28
CA THR A 66 15.79 -7.54 -13.08
C THR A 66 15.93 -9.06 -13.18
N THR A 67 17.14 -9.59 -12.98
CA THR A 67 17.36 -11.04 -13.08
C THR A 67 16.68 -11.79 -11.93
N ASP A 68 16.44 -13.09 -12.11
CA ASP A 68 15.85 -13.94 -11.06
C ASP A 68 16.67 -13.89 -9.75
N GLU A 69 18.00 -13.87 -9.84
CA GLU A 69 18.88 -13.73 -8.67
C GLU A 69 18.71 -12.37 -7.98
N GLN A 70 18.64 -11.28 -8.74
CA GLN A 70 18.39 -9.95 -8.19
C GLN A 70 16.99 -9.86 -7.54
N VAL A 71 15.96 -10.45 -8.17
CA VAL A 71 14.60 -10.54 -7.58
C VAL A 71 14.63 -11.31 -6.26
N LEU A 72 15.37 -12.42 -6.18
CA LEU A 72 15.54 -13.18 -4.93
C LEU A 72 16.23 -12.36 -3.84
N GLN A 73 17.19 -11.49 -4.20
CA GLN A 73 17.85 -10.58 -3.27
C GLN A 73 16.93 -9.45 -2.80
N LEU A 74 16.12 -8.87 -3.69
CA LEU A 74 15.20 -7.77 -3.39
C LEU A 74 14.00 -8.20 -2.53
N ARG A 75 13.54 -9.44 -2.72
CA ARG A 75 12.37 -10.00 -2.02
C ARG A 75 12.39 -9.83 -0.49
N PRO A 76 13.46 -10.17 0.26
CA PRO A 76 13.49 -9.97 1.70
C PRO A 76 13.32 -8.51 2.12
N VAL A 77 13.94 -7.56 1.42
CA VAL A 77 13.84 -6.12 1.71
C VAL A 77 12.41 -5.62 1.53
N VAL A 78 11.76 -6.04 0.44
CA VAL A 78 10.37 -5.69 0.15
C VAL A 78 9.41 -6.34 1.16
N LYS A 79 9.67 -7.59 1.54
CA LYS A 79 8.88 -8.30 2.57
C LYS A 79 8.98 -7.62 3.93
N GLU A 80 10.17 -7.17 4.31
CA GLU A 80 10.39 -6.43 5.55
C GLU A 80 9.62 -5.10 5.53
N ALA A 81 9.77 -4.31 4.46
CA ALA A 81 9.05 -3.05 4.29
C ALA A 81 7.52 -3.22 4.32
N SER A 82 7.00 -4.29 3.69
CA SER A 82 5.58 -4.65 3.74
C SER A 82 5.13 -4.96 5.16
N SER A 83 5.94 -5.71 5.91
CA SER A 83 5.65 -6.06 7.31
C SER A 83 5.66 -4.84 8.23
N GLN A 84 6.64 -3.94 8.05
CA GLN A 84 6.73 -2.67 8.79
C GLN A 84 5.53 -1.77 8.49
N LYS A 85 5.14 -1.64 7.22
CA LYS A 85 3.92 -0.91 6.83
C LYS A 85 2.68 -1.51 7.49
N ALA A 86 2.52 -2.84 7.44
CA ALA A 86 1.37 -3.51 8.05
C ALA A 86 1.29 -3.25 9.56
N ALA A 87 2.42 -3.30 10.28
CA ALA A 87 2.49 -3.01 11.71
C ALA A 87 2.10 -1.56 12.03
N LEU A 88 2.57 -0.58 11.25
CA LEU A 88 2.20 0.83 11.41
C LEU A 88 0.70 1.07 11.15
N VAL A 89 0.15 0.45 10.10
CA VAL A 89 -1.29 0.53 9.81
C VAL A 89 -2.10 -0.09 10.94
N GLU A 90 -1.70 -1.25 11.48
CA GLU A 90 -2.38 -1.88 12.61
C GLU A 90 -2.38 -0.97 13.85
N GLN A 91 -1.25 -0.32 14.15
CA GLN A 91 -1.18 0.67 15.24
C GLN A 91 -2.13 1.85 14.99
N ALA A 92 -2.18 2.37 13.76
CA ALA A 92 -3.07 3.47 13.40
C ALA A 92 -4.56 3.07 13.51
N THR A 93 -4.93 1.82 13.24
CA THR A 93 -6.32 1.35 13.44
C THR A 93 -6.78 1.37 14.89
N LYS A 94 -5.85 1.38 15.85
CA LYS A 94 -6.11 1.49 17.29
C LYS A 94 -6.15 2.95 17.77
N SER A 95 -5.86 3.90 16.88
CA SER A 95 -5.82 5.34 17.14
C SER A 95 -6.97 6.05 16.43
N GLU A 96 -7.50 7.11 17.05
CA GLU A 96 -8.47 8.01 16.41
C GLU A 96 -7.77 8.97 15.42
N ASP A 97 -6.49 9.29 15.67
CA ASP A 97 -5.65 10.14 14.84
C ASP A 97 -4.69 9.32 13.97
N TRP A 98 -4.72 9.58 12.66
CA TRP A 98 -3.92 8.93 11.62
C TRP A 98 -2.86 9.86 11.02
N SER A 99 -2.77 11.11 11.48
CA SER A 99 -1.84 12.12 10.96
C SER A 99 -0.37 11.65 11.05
N TRP A 100 0.00 11.04 12.17
CA TRP A 100 1.33 10.49 12.43
C TRP A 100 1.72 9.33 11.50
N LEU A 101 0.74 8.54 11.02
CA LEU A 101 1.00 7.37 10.19
C LEU A 101 1.68 7.78 8.88
N ARG A 102 1.27 8.91 8.32
CA ARG A 102 1.83 9.41 7.08
C ARG A 102 3.33 9.68 7.22
N GLU A 103 3.73 10.39 8.27
CA GLU A 103 5.14 10.72 8.51
C GLU A 103 6.00 9.46 8.70
N GLN A 104 5.48 8.47 9.42
CA GLN A 104 6.16 7.18 9.62
C GLN A 104 6.28 6.40 8.31
N LEU A 105 5.26 6.41 7.46
CA LEU A 105 5.30 5.75 6.16
C LEU A 105 6.24 6.47 5.18
N GLU A 106 6.32 7.81 5.21
CA GLU A 106 7.30 8.58 4.42
C GLU A 106 8.74 8.26 4.86
N ALA A 107 8.98 8.17 6.17
CA ALA A 107 10.27 7.77 6.72
C ALA A 107 10.67 6.34 6.30
N ASN A 108 9.74 5.38 6.40
CA ASN A 108 9.97 4.01 5.96
C ASN A 108 10.20 3.91 4.46
N GLU A 109 9.46 4.66 3.64
CA GLU A 109 9.68 4.69 2.19
C GLU A 109 11.08 5.22 1.87
N LYS A 110 11.52 6.29 2.55
CA LYS A 110 12.86 6.85 2.36
C LYS A 110 13.94 5.85 2.73
N GLN A 111 13.83 5.19 3.89
CA GLN A 111 14.78 4.17 4.30
C GLN A 111 14.81 3.00 3.31
N PHE A 112 13.64 2.56 2.85
CA PHE A 112 13.54 1.52 1.84
C PHE A 112 14.23 1.92 0.52
N LYS A 113 14.08 3.16 0.05
CA LYS A 113 14.77 3.66 -1.15
C LYS A 113 16.30 3.71 -0.96
N GLU A 114 16.78 4.09 0.22
CA GLU A 114 18.22 4.03 0.50
C GLU A 114 18.76 2.60 0.49
N ASN A 115 18.01 1.63 1.02
CA ASN A 115 18.37 0.21 0.92
C ASN A 115 18.42 -0.24 -0.55
N LEU A 116 17.45 0.19 -1.38
CA LEU A 116 17.46 -0.14 -2.81
C LEU A 116 18.67 0.44 -3.55
N LYS A 117 19.13 1.65 -3.22
CA LYS A 117 20.36 2.21 -3.82
C LYS A 117 21.61 1.38 -3.56
N GLY A 118 21.62 0.63 -2.45
CA GLY A 118 22.71 -0.30 -2.15
C GLY A 118 22.64 -1.62 -2.93
N MET A 119 21.51 -1.92 -3.57
CA MET A 119 21.25 -3.19 -4.26
C MET A 119 21.13 -3.05 -5.77
N LEU A 120 20.71 -1.88 -6.23
CA LEU A 120 20.58 -1.52 -7.64
C LEU A 120 21.76 -0.65 -8.04
N SER A 121 22.20 -0.79 -9.29
CA SER A 121 23.09 0.18 -9.92
C SER A 121 22.39 1.54 -10.04
N ALA A 122 23.17 2.61 -10.29
CA ALA A 122 22.63 3.95 -10.45
C ALA A 122 21.60 4.04 -11.60
N ASP A 123 21.85 3.32 -12.70
CA ASP A 123 20.94 3.30 -13.86
C ASP A 123 19.66 2.52 -13.58
N GLU A 124 19.76 1.36 -12.92
CA GLU A 124 18.59 0.57 -12.49
C GLU A 124 17.75 1.34 -11.46
N PHE A 125 18.37 2.03 -10.51
CA PHE A 125 17.67 2.85 -9.53
C PHE A 125 16.93 4.02 -10.18
N LYS A 126 17.56 4.69 -11.16
CA LYS A 126 16.91 5.76 -11.93
C LYS A 126 15.73 5.23 -12.74
N ALA A 127 15.86 4.07 -13.38
CA ALA A 127 14.77 3.43 -14.09
C ALA A 127 13.61 3.05 -13.15
N PHE A 128 13.93 2.52 -11.97
CA PHE A 128 12.97 2.26 -10.91
C PHE A 128 12.18 3.52 -10.53
N GLU A 129 12.85 4.66 -10.28
CA GLU A 129 12.18 5.90 -9.88
C GLU A 129 11.21 6.40 -10.96
N GLN A 130 11.61 6.34 -12.23
CA GLN A 130 10.75 6.72 -13.37
C GLN A 130 9.50 5.84 -13.47
N LEU A 131 9.68 4.51 -13.39
CA LEU A 131 8.58 3.55 -13.47
C LEU A 131 7.65 3.64 -12.26
N ALA A 132 8.19 3.95 -11.08
CA ALA A 132 7.42 4.16 -9.86
C ALA A 132 6.60 5.46 -9.92
N GLU A 133 7.17 6.54 -10.46
CA GLU A 133 6.48 7.80 -10.67
C GLU A 133 5.34 7.67 -11.70
N GLU A 134 5.61 7.03 -12.83
CA GLU A 134 4.58 6.71 -13.84
C GLU A 134 3.46 5.86 -13.24
N ALA A 135 3.79 4.83 -12.47
CA ALA A 135 2.80 4.00 -11.81
C ALA A 135 1.96 4.81 -10.80
N SER A 136 2.54 5.84 -10.16
CA SER A 136 1.83 6.78 -9.28
C SER A 136 0.90 7.74 -10.05
N SER A 137 1.28 8.20 -11.23
CA SER A 137 0.52 9.20 -12.02
C SER A 137 -0.76 8.63 -12.66
N LEU A 138 -0.84 7.31 -12.83
CA LEU A 138 -2.03 6.60 -13.32
C LEU A 138 -3.19 6.54 -12.29
N MET A 139 -3.02 7.12 -11.10
CA MET A 139 -4.12 7.30 -10.14
C MET A 139 -4.73 8.71 -10.30
N PRO A 140 -6.07 8.86 -10.27
CA PRO A 140 -6.69 10.18 -10.32
C PRO A 140 -6.21 11.03 -9.13
N ASP A 141 -5.52 12.12 -9.46
CA ASP A 141 -5.03 13.22 -8.61
C ASP A 141 -4.84 12.91 -7.10
N ARG A 142 -3.59 12.55 -6.76
CA ARG A 142 -3.06 12.50 -5.38
C ARG A 142 -3.03 13.87 -4.67
N GLN A 143 -3.21 14.96 -5.41
CA GLN A 143 -3.39 16.31 -4.87
C GLN A 143 -4.77 16.79 -5.29
N GLY A 144 -5.61 17.18 -4.33
CA GLY A 144 -6.88 17.83 -4.60
C GLY A 144 -6.71 19.24 -5.17
N ARG A 145 -6.01 19.40 -6.30
CA ARG A 145 -6.09 20.63 -7.08
C ARG A 145 -7.42 20.60 -7.83
N PRO A 146 -8.34 21.54 -7.55
CA PRO A 146 -9.48 21.70 -8.43
C PRO A 146 -8.92 22.10 -9.80
N ARG A 147 -9.29 21.33 -10.82
CA ARG A 147 -9.12 21.76 -12.21
C ARG A 147 -9.88 23.08 -12.34
N ARG A 148 -9.14 24.17 -12.54
CA ARG A 148 -9.68 25.44 -13.04
C ARG A 148 -9.69 25.39 -14.55
#